data_AF-A0A2N0KPM2-F1
#
_entry.id   AF-A0A2N0KPM2-F1
#
_cell.length_a   1.000
_cell.length_b   1.000
_cell.length_c   1.000
_cell.angle_alpha   90.00
_cell.angle_beta   90.00
_cell.angle_gamma   90.00
#
_symmetry.space_group_name_H-M   'P 1'
#
loop_
_entity.id
_entity.type
_entity.pdbx_description
1 polymer ?
#
loop_
_entity_poly.entity_id
_entity_poly.type
_entity_poly.pdbx_seq_one_letter_code
_entity_poly.pdbx_strand_id
1 'polypeptide(L)'
;MAVVSIDIKERGPYAGGMAFGDSGAYERLDGTVCFAVDPSAPANSLITDLELAPKNPANLVEFSADFRILKPVDQQKGSHRLFFDVVNRGNPLALMRINSAPASAPMDPGNGFLMRRGYTQVWCGWQHDVPSSPAALGINVPEASGPNGPVTGKIAVTFQPDTSGTTRMLSDRGHLPYPVNSLDQPEAELTVREHDSGPATVIPRAEWSFGKLEDGNIVPDASHVCMAAGFEPGKVYRCIYTTATAPVVGLGLAAVRDFISHIRYSTSEDNPCAGDIQHAMAFGSSQSGRFLRHMLYLAMNQDEEDRPVFDGIIANIAGGRRGEFNQRFGQPSNLVQVSTGSLFPFADIEQTDPETGQTGGLLSRLAARGK
;
A
#
# COMPACT_ATOMS: atom_id res chain seq x y z
N MET A 1 -18.62 9.21 8.25
CA MET A 1 -17.53 8.36 8.77
C MET A 1 -17.58 7.04 8.03
N ALA A 2 -16.49 6.68 7.36
CA ALA A 2 -16.41 5.49 6.51
C ALA A 2 -16.19 4.17 7.27
N VAL A 3 -15.70 4.19 8.52
CA VAL A 3 -15.53 2.98 9.33
C VAL A 3 -16.89 2.47 9.80
N VAL A 4 -17.19 1.21 9.47
CA VAL A 4 -18.44 0.52 9.82
C VAL A 4 -18.29 -0.30 11.09
N SER A 5 -17.17 -1.02 11.23
CA SER A 5 -16.86 -1.81 12.43
C SER A 5 -15.36 -2.03 12.61
N ILE A 6 -14.97 -2.22 13.87
CA ILE A 6 -13.64 -2.71 14.26
C ILE A 6 -13.81 -4.06 14.96
N ASP A 7 -13.35 -5.13 14.31
CA ASP A 7 -13.43 -6.49 14.82
C ASP A 7 -12.07 -6.93 15.40
N ILE A 8 -11.93 -6.82 16.73
CA ILE A 8 -10.74 -7.29 17.45
C ILE A 8 -10.77 -8.82 17.54
N LYS A 9 -9.80 -9.48 16.87
CA LYS A 9 -9.67 -10.94 16.82
C LYS A 9 -8.78 -11.48 17.93
N GLU A 10 -7.71 -10.77 18.25
CA GLU A 10 -6.81 -11.11 19.36
C GLU A 10 -6.55 -9.89 20.23
N ARG A 11 -6.52 -10.11 21.55
CA ARG A 11 -6.15 -9.12 22.55
C ARG A 11 -5.33 -9.78 23.64
N GLY A 12 -4.18 -9.21 23.99
CA GLY A 12 -3.33 -9.79 25.02
C GLY A 12 -2.15 -8.92 25.42
N PRO A 13 -1.38 -9.33 26.45
CA PRO A 13 -0.21 -8.59 26.90
C PRO A 13 0.86 -8.56 25.80
N TYR A 14 1.40 -7.37 25.54
CA TYR A 14 2.54 -7.20 24.64
C TYR A 14 3.85 -7.50 25.36
N ALA A 15 4.81 -8.13 24.66
CA ALA A 15 6.13 -8.48 25.19
C ALA A 15 6.09 -9.20 26.56
N GLY A 16 5.13 -10.13 26.74
CA GLY A 16 4.97 -10.89 27.98
C GLY A 16 4.54 -10.05 29.19
N GLY A 17 3.97 -8.85 28.98
CA GLY A 17 3.55 -7.96 30.05
C GLY A 17 4.69 -7.09 30.61
N MET A 18 5.82 -6.99 29.89
CA MET A 18 6.92 -6.10 30.24
C MET A 18 6.43 -4.66 30.42
N ALA A 19 6.91 -3.99 31.46
CA ALA A 19 6.67 -2.57 31.69
C ALA A 19 7.73 -1.69 31.01
N PHE A 20 7.29 -0.58 30.42
CA PHE A 20 8.13 0.37 29.69
C PHE A 20 8.24 1.70 30.44
N GLY A 21 9.06 1.73 31.49
CA GLY A 21 9.21 2.93 32.32
C GLY A 21 7.87 3.35 32.94
N ASP A 22 7.60 4.65 32.98
CA ASP A 22 6.42 5.21 33.63
C ASP A 22 5.11 4.92 32.87
N SER A 23 5.19 4.60 31.57
CA SER A 23 4.03 4.24 30.74
C SER A 23 3.47 2.85 31.06
N GLY A 24 4.18 2.04 31.85
CA GLY A 24 3.71 0.74 32.31
C GLY A 24 3.70 -0.33 31.22
N ALA A 25 2.89 -1.37 31.44
CA ALA A 25 2.73 -2.47 30.50
C ALA A 25 1.85 -2.07 29.31
N TYR A 26 2.07 -2.74 28.18
CA TYR A 26 1.30 -2.55 26.95
C TYR A 26 0.49 -3.78 26.62
N GLU A 27 -0.63 -3.58 25.93
CA GLU A 27 -1.41 -4.64 25.29
C GLU A 27 -1.33 -4.54 23.77
N ARG A 28 -1.46 -5.70 23.10
CA ARG A 28 -1.57 -5.84 21.66
C ARG A 28 -3.00 -6.19 21.30
N LEU A 29 -3.53 -5.50 20.29
CA LEU A 29 -4.80 -5.79 19.66
C LEU A 29 -4.55 -6.03 18.17
N ASP A 30 -5.05 -7.15 17.66
CA ASP A 30 -5.02 -7.52 16.25
C ASP A 30 -6.43 -7.75 15.77
N GLY A 31 -6.76 -7.26 14.57
CA GLY A 31 -8.13 -7.34 14.07
C GLY A 31 -8.28 -6.90 12.63
N THR A 32 -9.54 -6.75 12.24
CA THR A 32 -9.93 -6.24 10.93
C THR A 32 -10.84 -5.04 11.11
N VAL A 33 -10.60 -3.99 10.35
CA VAL A 33 -11.50 -2.83 10.24
C VAL A 33 -12.27 -2.94 8.94
N CYS A 34 -13.58 -2.72 9.00
CA CYS A 34 -14.49 -2.74 7.87
C CYS A 34 -14.92 -1.32 7.51
N PHE A 35 -14.95 -1.03 6.21
CA PHE A 35 -15.26 0.30 5.69
C PHE A 35 -16.41 0.25 4.70
N ALA A 36 -17.15 1.36 4.60
CA ALA A 36 -18.10 1.65 3.54
C ALA A 36 -17.97 3.13 3.16
N VAL A 37 -17.38 3.41 1.99
CA VAL A 37 -17.14 4.79 1.50
C VAL A 37 -18.16 5.19 0.44
N ASP A 38 -18.57 6.45 0.46
CA ASP A 38 -19.40 7.01 -0.62
C ASP A 38 -18.49 7.40 -1.80
N PRO A 39 -18.66 6.79 -2.99
CA PRO A 39 -17.88 7.10 -4.18
C PRO A 39 -18.12 8.54 -4.69
N SER A 40 -19.25 9.16 -4.35
CA SER A 40 -19.61 10.51 -4.76
C SER A 40 -19.12 11.59 -3.79
N ALA A 41 -18.62 11.20 -2.60
CA ALA A 41 -18.13 12.15 -1.61
C ALA A 41 -16.89 12.91 -2.13
N PRO A 42 -16.82 14.25 -1.97
CA PRO A 42 -15.67 15.03 -2.43
C PRO A 42 -14.33 14.55 -1.88
N ALA A 43 -14.30 14.05 -0.65
CA ALA A 43 -13.11 13.48 -0.01
C ALA A 43 -12.56 12.23 -0.74
N ASN A 44 -13.42 11.53 -1.48
CA ASN A 44 -13.09 10.28 -2.18
C ASN A 44 -12.91 10.48 -3.69
N SER A 45 -13.23 11.67 -4.21
CA SER A 45 -13.23 12.00 -5.65
C SER A 45 -11.89 11.79 -6.37
N LEU A 46 -10.77 11.78 -5.63
CA LEU A 46 -9.44 11.56 -6.20
C LEU A 46 -9.04 10.07 -6.26
N ILE A 47 -9.86 9.16 -5.74
CA ILE A 47 -9.60 7.72 -5.78
C ILE A 47 -9.94 7.20 -7.17
N THR A 48 -8.92 6.72 -7.88
CA THR A 48 -9.08 6.17 -9.23
C THR A 48 -9.96 4.93 -9.19
N ASP A 49 -10.88 4.83 -10.15
CA ASP A 49 -11.81 3.71 -10.35
C ASP A 49 -12.82 3.45 -9.22
N LEU A 50 -12.92 4.33 -8.22
CA LEU A 50 -13.87 4.15 -7.12
C LEU A 50 -15.33 4.12 -7.60
N GLU A 51 -15.68 4.93 -8.58
CA GLU A 51 -17.04 4.95 -9.16
C GLU A 51 -17.42 3.65 -9.87
N LEU A 52 -16.41 2.88 -10.31
CA LEU A 52 -16.55 1.57 -10.98
C LEU A 52 -16.57 0.40 -9.99
N ALA A 53 -16.34 0.65 -8.69
CA ALA A 53 -16.41 -0.40 -7.70
C ALA A 53 -17.86 -0.88 -7.51
N PRO A 54 -18.09 -2.17 -7.20
CA PRO A 54 -19.38 -2.67 -6.74
C PRO A 54 -19.86 -1.89 -5.51
N LYS A 55 -21.15 -1.60 -5.46
CA LYS A 55 -21.79 -0.83 -4.40
C LYS A 55 -22.82 -1.69 -3.68
N ASN A 56 -22.92 -1.53 -2.38
CA ASN A 56 -23.96 -2.14 -1.56
C ASN A 56 -25.33 -1.45 -1.79
N PRO A 57 -26.44 -1.93 -1.20
CA PRO A 57 -27.76 -1.31 -1.34
C PRO A 57 -27.85 0.15 -0.85
N ALA A 58 -26.90 0.61 -0.04
CA ALA A 58 -26.77 2.01 0.39
C ALA A 58 -25.92 2.87 -0.57
N ASN A 59 -25.54 2.33 -1.73
CA ASN A 59 -24.65 2.94 -2.72
C ASN A 59 -23.21 3.20 -2.23
N LEU A 60 -22.77 2.49 -1.18
CA LEU A 60 -21.41 2.59 -0.64
C LEU A 60 -20.51 1.48 -1.17
N VAL A 61 -19.22 1.75 -1.26
CA VAL A 61 -18.19 0.78 -1.64
C VAL A 61 -17.60 0.18 -0.37
N GLU A 62 -17.74 -1.13 -0.21
CA GLU A 62 -17.29 -1.88 0.96
C GLU A 62 -15.90 -2.48 0.74
N PHE A 63 -15.06 -2.42 1.78
CA PHE A 63 -13.73 -3.03 1.79
C PHE A 63 -13.25 -3.21 3.23
N SER A 64 -12.14 -3.91 3.46
CA SER A 64 -11.61 -4.15 4.80
C SER A 64 -10.09 -4.19 4.83
N ALA A 65 -9.51 -3.90 6.00
CA ALA A 65 -8.07 -3.95 6.20
C ALA A 65 -7.72 -4.61 7.54
N ASP A 66 -6.59 -5.30 7.58
CA ASP A 66 -6.02 -5.77 8.84
C ASP A 66 -5.42 -4.59 9.62
N PHE A 67 -5.54 -4.61 10.95
CA PHE A 67 -4.90 -3.63 11.81
C PHE A 67 -4.18 -4.28 12.99
N ARG A 68 -3.23 -3.52 13.54
CA ARG A 68 -2.60 -3.82 14.83
C ARG A 68 -2.50 -2.55 15.66
N ILE A 69 -2.76 -2.65 16.96
CA ILE A 69 -2.58 -1.57 17.93
C ILE A 69 -1.73 -2.08 19.09
N LEU A 70 -0.73 -1.28 19.49
CA LEU A 70 -0.05 -1.39 20.77
C LEU A 70 -0.39 -0.16 21.61
N LYS A 71 -1.04 -0.34 22.75
CA LYS A 71 -1.41 0.77 23.66
C LYS A 71 -1.03 0.45 25.11
N PRO A 72 -0.79 1.48 25.95
CA PRO A 72 -0.68 1.29 27.39
C PRO A 72 -1.94 0.59 27.93
N VAL A 73 -1.75 -0.35 28.86
CA VAL A 73 -2.87 -0.98 29.58
C VAL A 73 -3.61 0.06 30.42
N ASP A 74 -2.86 0.98 31.04
CA ASP A 74 -3.39 2.16 31.70
C ASP A 74 -3.18 3.38 30.80
N GLN A 75 -4.24 3.81 30.11
CA GLN A 75 -4.18 4.93 29.17
C GLN A 75 -3.81 6.26 29.84
N GLN A 76 -4.04 6.41 31.15
CA GLN A 76 -3.63 7.62 31.89
C GLN A 76 -2.10 7.74 32.01
N LYS A 77 -1.35 6.66 31.74
CA LYS A 77 0.12 6.65 31.70
C LYS A 77 0.66 6.80 30.28
N GLY A 78 -0.22 6.87 29.28
CA GLY A 78 0.13 7.13 27.90
C GLY A 78 0.45 8.60 27.65
N SER A 79 0.95 8.91 26.45
CA SER A 79 1.21 10.29 26.04
C SER A 79 0.00 10.93 25.36
N HIS A 80 -1.10 10.20 25.15
CA HIS A 80 -2.24 10.62 24.33
C HIS A 80 -1.83 10.94 22.88
N ARG A 81 -0.76 10.29 22.39
CA ARG A 81 -0.23 10.46 21.04
C ARG A 81 -0.24 9.13 20.31
N LEU A 82 -0.86 9.13 19.15
CA LEU A 82 -0.82 8.04 18.20
C LEU A 82 0.44 8.13 17.33
N PHE A 83 1.15 7.03 17.17
CA PHE A 83 2.26 6.86 16.25
C PHE A 83 1.89 5.81 15.21
N PHE A 84 1.45 6.26 14.04
CA PHE A 84 1.08 5.38 12.94
C PHE A 84 2.33 4.99 12.15
N ASP A 85 2.53 3.69 11.95
CA ASP A 85 3.57 3.17 11.08
C ASP A 85 2.92 2.55 9.86
N VAL A 86 3.12 3.21 8.72
CA VAL A 86 2.66 2.70 7.43
C VAL A 86 3.47 1.45 7.12
N VAL A 87 2.80 0.29 7.13
CA VAL A 87 3.44 -1.00 6.84
C VAL A 87 4.09 -0.99 5.45
N ASN A 88 5.27 -1.59 5.35
CA ASN A 88 5.99 -1.74 4.09
C ASN A 88 5.76 -3.15 3.57
N ARG A 89 4.91 -3.29 2.54
CA ARG A 89 4.48 -4.60 2.02
C ARG A 89 3.95 -5.51 3.13
N GLY A 90 3.09 -4.94 3.98
CA GLY A 90 2.51 -5.61 5.14
C GLY A 90 3.40 -5.72 6.39
N ASN A 91 4.66 -5.29 6.34
CA ASN A 91 5.59 -5.39 7.47
C ASN A 91 5.70 -4.08 8.28
N PRO A 92 5.54 -4.12 9.62
CA PRO A 92 5.94 -3.04 10.53
C PRO A 92 7.43 -2.68 10.40
N LEU A 93 7.77 -1.40 10.43
CA LEU A 93 9.15 -0.92 10.36
C LEU A 93 9.56 0.00 11.52
N ALA A 94 8.61 0.65 12.21
CA ALA A 94 8.92 1.63 13.25
C ALA A 94 9.69 1.00 14.43
N LEU A 95 9.34 -0.20 14.87
CA LEU A 95 10.06 -0.89 15.96
C LEU A 95 11.52 -1.14 15.60
N MET A 96 11.80 -1.60 14.38
CA MET A 96 13.17 -1.78 13.90
C MET A 96 13.91 -0.43 13.77
N ARG A 97 13.27 0.58 13.17
CA ARG A 97 13.92 1.86 12.83
C ARG A 97 14.11 2.80 14.02
N ILE A 98 13.22 2.75 15.00
CA ILE A 98 13.17 3.68 16.13
C ILE A 98 13.55 2.98 17.43
N ASN A 99 13.01 1.79 17.69
CA ASN A 99 13.36 1.04 18.89
C ASN A 99 14.58 0.14 18.73
N SER A 100 15.21 0.10 17.55
CA SER A 100 16.34 -0.79 17.25
C SER A 100 16.01 -2.28 17.45
N ALA A 101 14.75 -2.68 17.21
CA ALA A 101 14.36 -4.09 17.22
C ALA A 101 15.11 -4.88 16.13
N PRO A 102 15.49 -6.14 16.38
CA PRO A 102 16.18 -6.97 15.39
C PRO A 102 15.27 -7.29 14.20
N ALA A 103 15.82 -7.27 12.99
CA ALA A 103 15.06 -7.55 11.76
C ALA A 103 14.40 -8.94 11.74
N SER A 104 14.97 -9.92 12.46
CA SER A 104 14.43 -11.27 12.60
C SER A 104 13.21 -11.37 13.53
N ALA A 105 12.89 -10.32 14.28
CA ALA A 105 11.72 -10.27 15.15
C ALA A 105 11.00 -8.92 15.02
N PRO A 106 10.21 -8.71 13.95
CA PRO A 106 9.61 -7.41 13.62
C PRO A 106 8.71 -6.80 14.70
N MET A 107 8.19 -7.62 15.62
CA MET A 107 7.36 -7.21 16.75
C MET A 107 8.09 -7.16 18.09
N ASP A 108 9.40 -7.41 18.12
CA ASP A 108 10.22 -7.26 19.32
C ASP A 108 10.24 -5.78 19.76
N PRO A 109 10.14 -5.51 21.08
CA PRO A 109 10.09 -4.13 21.56
C PRO A 109 11.40 -3.35 21.35
N GLY A 110 12.52 -4.02 21.10
CA GLY A 110 13.86 -3.45 21.06
C GLY A 110 14.20 -2.75 22.38
N ASN A 111 14.71 -1.52 22.29
CA ASN A 111 14.93 -0.67 23.47
C ASN A 111 13.63 -0.09 24.07
N GLY A 112 12.48 -0.28 23.41
CA GLY A 112 11.16 0.18 23.84
C GLY A 112 10.98 1.70 23.80
N PHE A 113 11.78 2.45 23.03
CA PHE A 113 11.75 3.92 23.02
C PHE A 113 10.34 4.50 22.85
N LEU A 114 9.58 4.06 21.84
CA LEU A 114 8.22 4.54 21.61
C LEU A 114 7.29 4.25 22.80
N MET A 115 7.42 3.08 23.42
CA MET A 115 6.59 2.67 24.55
C MET A 115 6.95 3.43 25.83
N ARG A 116 8.25 3.64 26.08
CA ARG A 116 8.74 4.46 27.22
C ARG A 116 8.34 5.93 27.10
N ARG A 117 7.96 6.37 25.90
CA ARG A 117 7.42 7.71 25.63
C ARG A 117 5.90 7.75 25.66
N GLY A 118 5.22 6.63 25.94
CA GLY A 118 3.77 6.55 26.10
C GLY A 118 2.98 6.54 24.79
N TYR A 119 3.61 6.34 23.63
CA TYR A 119 2.90 6.34 22.35
C TYR A 119 1.97 5.14 22.23
N THR A 120 0.75 5.38 21.72
CA THR A 120 -0.11 4.34 21.15
C THR A 120 0.36 4.11 19.72
N GLN A 121 0.85 2.91 19.41
CA GLN A 121 1.35 2.59 18.07
C GLN A 121 0.26 1.87 17.28
N VAL A 122 0.08 2.26 16.02
CA VAL A 122 -0.99 1.74 15.17
C VAL A 122 -0.45 1.38 13.80
N TRP A 123 -0.92 0.26 13.26
CA TRP A 123 -0.66 -0.20 11.90
C TRP A 123 -1.98 -0.55 11.22
N CYS A 124 -2.06 -0.31 9.92
CA CYS A 124 -3.20 -0.64 9.07
C CYS A 124 -2.68 -1.14 7.73
N GLY A 125 -3.22 -2.26 7.25
CA GLY A 125 -2.93 -2.77 5.92
C GLY A 125 -3.52 -1.84 4.85
N TRP A 126 -2.74 -1.60 3.78
CA TRP A 126 -3.15 -0.67 2.72
C TRP A 126 -2.82 -1.19 1.32
N GLN A 127 -1.97 -2.21 1.21
CA GLN A 127 -1.48 -2.73 -0.07
C GLN A 127 -2.19 -4.05 -0.40
N HIS A 128 -2.85 -4.12 -1.56
CA HIS A 128 -3.74 -5.22 -1.94
C HIS A 128 -3.01 -6.46 -2.44
N ASP A 129 -1.79 -6.30 -2.97
CA ASP A 129 -1.01 -7.36 -3.60
C ASP A 129 0.02 -8.01 -2.64
N VAL A 130 -0.08 -7.76 -1.33
CA VAL A 130 0.81 -8.38 -0.34
C VAL A 130 0.56 -9.88 -0.29
N PRO A 131 1.61 -10.73 -0.40
CA PRO A 131 1.46 -12.18 -0.24
C PRO A 131 0.88 -12.53 1.13
N SER A 132 -0.06 -13.47 1.15
CA SER A 132 -0.70 -13.90 2.39
C SER A 132 0.34 -14.50 3.35
N SER A 133 0.43 -13.93 4.55
CA SER A 133 1.15 -14.53 5.68
C SER A 133 0.50 -14.08 6.99
N PRO A 134 0.55 -14.89 8.07
CA PRO A 134 -0.05 -14.50 9.35
C PRO A 134 0.55 -13.23 9.97
N ALA A 135 1.75 -12.82 9.55
CA ALA A 135 2.45 -11.66 10.10
C ALA A 135 2.25 -10.37 9.31
N ALA A 136 1.83 -10.47 8.04
CA ALA A 136 1.68 -9.33 7.15
C ALA A 136 0.27 -8.73 7.25
N LEU A 137 0.18 -7.40 7.33
CA LEU A 137 -1.09 -6.67 7.32
C LEU A 137 -1.47 -6.29 5.88
N GLY A 138 -2.62 -6.78 5.42
CA GLY A 138 -3.13 -6.54 4.07
C GLY A 138 -4.41 -5.71 4.04
N ILE A 139 -4.87 -5.42 2.83
CA ILE A 139 -6.19 -4.85 2.56
C ILE A 139 -6.91 -5.75 1.55
N ASN A 140 -8.21 -5.91 1.75
CA ASN A 140 -9.10 -6.52 0.77
C ASN A 140 -9.94 -5.41 0.12
N VAL A 141 -9.70 -5.16 -1.16
CA VAL A 141 -10.39 -4.12 -1.94
C VAL A 141 -11.22 -4.73 -3.05
N PRO A 142 -12.34 -4.11 -3.43
CA PRO A 142 -13.11 -4.53 -4.59
C PRO A 142 -12.33 -4.35 -5.89
N GLU A 143 -12.73 -5.15 -6.88
CA GLU A 143 -12.32 -5.04 -8.28
C GLU A 143 -13.26 -4.08 -9.02
N ALA A 144 -12.69 -3.14 -9.79
CA ALA A 144 -13.44 -2.23 -10.63
C ALA A 144 -14.14 -2.99 -11.78
N SER A 145 -15.44 -2.72 -11.95
CA SER A 145 -16.27 -3.33 -12.99
C SER A 145 -17.11 -2.26 -13.69
N GLY A 146 -17.06 -2.26 -15.02
CA GLY A 146 -17.90 -1.38 -15.84
C GLY A 146 -19.25 -2.02 -16.19
N PRO A 147 -20.08 -1.34 -17.00
CA PRO A 147 -21.36 -1.87 -17.48
C PRO A 147 -21.26 -3.19 -18.26
N ASN A 148 -20.08 -3.45 -18.85
CA ASN A 148 -19.81 -4.62 -19.68
C ASN A 148 -19.03 -5.73 -18.94
N GLY A 149 -18.96 -5.66 -17.61
CA GLY A 149 -18.18 -6.60 -16.78
C GLY A 149 -16.84 -6.02 -16.30
N PRO A 150 -15.90 -6.88 -15.88
CA PRO A 150 -14.62 -6.47 -15.30
C PRO A 150 -13.86 -5.47 -16.18
N VAL A 151 -13.22 -4.48 -15.55
CA VAL A 151 -12.37 -3.55 -16.28
C VAL A 151 -11.18 -4.30 -16.87
N THR A 152 -11.00 -4.19 -18.19
CA THR A 152 -9.89 -4.80 -18.92
C THR A 152 -8.92 -3.74 -19.44
N GLY A 153 -7.64 -4.10 -19.55
CA GLY A 153 -6.66 -3.20 -20.13
C GLY A 153 -5.24 -3.73 -20.11
N LYS A 154 -4.35 -3.00 -20.79
CA LYS A 154 -2.92 -3.35 -20.87
C LYS A 154 -2.19 -2.94 -19.59
N ILE A 155 -1.39 -3.85 -19.07
CA ILE A 155 -0.43 -3.64 -17.97
C ILE A 155 0.97 -3.97 -18.47
N ALA A 156 1.98 -3.31 -17.89
CA ALA A 156 3.38 -3.65 -18.09
C ALA A 156 3.98 -4.16 -16.78
N VAL A 157 4.46 -5.40 -16.79
CA VAL A 157 5.25 -5.99 -15.70
C VAL A 157 6.71 -6.02 -16.13
N THR A 158 7.58 -5.44 -15.31
CA THR A 158 9.03 -5.48 -15.53
C THR A 158 9.67 -6.35 -14.46
N PHE A 159 10.55 -7.27 -14.85
CA PHE A 159 11.29 -8.12 -13.94
C PHE A 159 12.74 -8.26 -14.39
N GLN A 160 13.65 -8.35 -13.42
CA GLN A 160 15.07 -8.55 -13.63
C GLN A 160 15.49 -9.80 -12.87
N PRO A 161 15.66 -10.94 -13.55
CA PRO A 161 16.07 -12.16 -12.89
C PRO A 161 17.49 -12.08 -12.38
N ASP A 162 17.73 -12.62 -11.20
CA ASP A 162 19.05 -12.81 -10.59
C ASP A 162 19.60 -14.23 -10.77
N THR A 163 18.74 -15.14 -11.23
CA THR A 163 19.00 -16.56 -11.46
C THR A 163 18.55 -16.95 -12.86
N SER A 164 19.13 -18.01 -13.42
CA SER A 164 18.64 -18.57 -14.68
C SER A 164 17.32 -19.29 -14.45
N GLY A 165 16.42 -19.28 -15.44
CA GLY A 165 15.17 -20.03 -15.36
C GLY A 165 14.31 -19.81 -16.59
N THR A 166 13.42 -20.75 -16.88
CA THR A 166 12.52 -20.71 -18.04
C THR A 166 11.20 -20.03 -17.76
N THR A 167 10.92 -19.71 -16.50
CA THR A 167 9.62 -19.20 -16.05
C THR A 167 9.80 -18.04 -15.07
N ARG A 168 8.95 -17.02 -15.21
CA ARG A 168 8.87 -15.86 -14.31
C ARG A 168 7.44 -15.54 -13.98
N MET A 169 7.18 -15.26 -12.71
CA MET A 169 5.90 -14.73 -12.27
C MET A 169 5.74 -13.29 -12.78
N LEU A 170 4.55 -12.95 -13.26
CA LEU A 170 4.16 -11.62 -13.74
C LEU A 170 3.87 -10.70 -12.54
N SER A 171 4.89 -10.50 -11.69
CA SER A 171 4.83 -9.69 -10.47
C SER A 171 6.21 -9.12 -10.13
N ASP A 172 6.27 -8.04 -9.34
CA ASP A 172 7.49 -7.63 -8.65
C ASP A 172 7.57 -8.29 -7.26
N ARG A 173 8.78 -8.70 -6.85
CA ARG A 173 9.07 -9.16 -5.47
C ARG A 173 8.11 -10.22 -4.92
N GLY A 174 7.60 -11.11 -5.75
CA GLY A 174 6.72 -12.18 -5.30
C GLY A 174 5.31 -11.73 -4.86
N HIS A 175 4.89 -10.50 -5.18
CA HIS A 175 3.55 -9.99 -4.86
C HIS A 175 2.47 -10.68 -5.71
N LEU A 176 1.21 -10.54 -5.31
CA LEU A 176 0.11 -11.10 -6.07
C LEU A 176 0.11 -10.52 -7.50
N PRO A 177 0.17 -11.38 -8.53
CA PRO A 177 0.27 -10.95 -9.92
C PRO A 177 -1.07 -10.44 -10.44
N TYR A 178 -1.03 -9.67 -11.52
CA TYR A 178 -2.21 -9.39 -12.35
C TYR A 178 -2.31 -10.49 -13.41
N PRO A 179 -3.25 -11.46 -13.31
CA PRO A 179 -3.30 -12.55 -14.27
C PRO A 179 -3.68 -12.05 -15.66
N VAL A 180 -3.17 -12.71 -16.71
CA VAL A 180 -3.62 -12.47 -18.08
C VAL A 180 -5.09 -12.86 -18.20
N ASN A 181 -5.89 -12.08 -18.93
CA ASN A 181 -7.32 -12.39 -19.08
C ASN A 181 -7.60 -13.54 -20.07
N SER A 182 -6.58 -13.91 -20.86
CA SER A 182 -6.54 -15.03 -21.79
C SER A 182 -5.08 -15.44 -21.97
N LEU A 183 -4.81 -16.74 -22.14
CA LEU A 183 -3.46 -17.25 -22.46
C LEU A 183 -3.10 -17.02 -23.93
N ASP A 184 -4.11 -16.93 -24.80
CA ASP A 184 -3.92 -16.53 -26.19
C ASP A 184 -4.10 -15.01 -26.31
N GLN A 185 -2.97 -14.31 -26.35
CA GLN A 185 -2.89 -12.88 -26.64
C GLN A 185 -1.82 -12.65 -27.71
N PRO A 186 -2.19 -12.53 -29.00
CA PRO A 186 -1.24 -12.27 -30.08
C PRO A 186 -0.60 -10.88 -29.97
N GLU A 187 -1.30 -9.92 -29.35
CA GLU A 187 -0.86 -8.53 -29.15
C GLU A 187 -0.02 -8.30 -27.89
N ALA A 188 0.28 -9.36 -27.13
CA ALA A 188 1.16 -9.27 -25.97
C ALA A 188 2.63 -9.19 -26.42
N GLU A 189 3.42 -8.39 -25.72
CA GLU A 189 4.81 -8.08 -26.10
C GLU A 189 5.75 -8.43 -24.95
N LEU A 190 6.83 -9.13 -25.26
CA LEU A 190 7.96 -9.34 -24.35
C LEU A 190 9.17 -8.64 -24.93
N THR A 191 9.83 -7.81 -24.12
CA THR A 191 11.07 -7.14 -24.51
C THR A 191 12.17 -7.43 -23.52
N VAL A 192 13.42 -7.35 -23.99
CA VAL A 192 14.64 -7.46 -23.18
C VAL A 192 15.53 -6.24 -23.38
N ARG A 193 16.22 -5.82 -22.32
CA ARG A 193 17.19 -4.71 -22.30
C ARG A 193 18.41 -5.09 -21.46
N GLU A 194 19.55 -4.48 -21.76
CA GLU A 194 20.78 -4.61 -20.96
C GLU A 194 20.65 -3.96 -19.57
N HIS A 195 19.91 -2.85 -19.48
CA HIS A 195 19.65 -2.10 -18.25
C HIS A 195 18.36 -1.28 -18.41
N ASP A 196 17.82 -0.74 -17.32
CA ASP A 196 16.50 -0.07 -17.28
C ASP A 196 16.32 1.01 -18.35
N SER A 197 17.35 1.84 -18.56
CA SER A 197 17.37 2.94 -19.55
C SER A 197 17.89 2.53 -20.93
N GLY A 198 18.23 1.26 -21.14
CA GLY A 198 18.80 0.76 -22.39
C GLY A 198 17.76 0.58 -23.51
N PRO A 199 18.19 0.44 -24.76
CA PRO A 199 17.30 0.12 -25.88
C PRO A 199 16.64 -1.24 -25.66
N ALA A 200 15.37 -1.35 -26.09
CA ALA A 200 14.58 -2.57 -25.98
C ALA A 200 14.63 -3.37 -27.28
N THR A 201 14.84 -4.68 -27.14
CA THR A 201 14.67 -5.65 -28.23
C THR A 201 13.41 -6.48 -27.97
N VAL A 202 12.52 -6.56 -28.95
CA VAL A 202 11.34 -7.41 -28.90
C VAL A 202 11.75 -8.87 -29.04
N ILE A 203 11.29 -9.71 -28.12
CA ILE A 203 11.40 -11.16 -28.23
C ILE A 203 10.20 -11.65 -29.05
N PRO A 204 10.42 -12.37 -30.17
CA PRO A 204 9.34 -12.82 -31.03
C PRO A 204 8.24 -13.56 -30.28
N ARG A 205 6.98 -13.24 -30.56
CA ARG A 205 5.81 -13.78 -29.85
C ARG A 205 5.75 -15.31 -29.81
N ALA A 206 6.32 -16.00 -30.81
CA ALA A 206 6.37 -17.45 -30.90
C ALA A 206 7.41 -18.11 -29.97
N GLU A 207 8.33 -17.35 -29.39
CA GLU A 207 9.40 -17.88 -28.53
C GLU A 207 9.00 -18.00 -27.06
N TRP A 208 7.83 -17.46 -26.69
CA TRP A 208 7.34 -17.42 -25.32
C TRP A 208 5.82 -17.56 -25.24
N SER A 209 5.33 -17.93 -24.06
CA SER A 209 3.89 -18.09 -23.78
C SER A 209 3.56 -17.72 -22.35
N PHE A 210 2.29 -17.51 -22.05
CA PHE A 210 1.83 -17.48 -20.67
C PHE A 210 1.71 -18.90 -20.13
N GLY A 211 2.34 -19.18 -19.00
CA GLY A 211 2.46 -20.51 -18.42
C GLY A 211 3.75 -20.73 -17.65
N LYS A 212 3.92 -21.97 -17.19
CA LYS A 212 5.13 -22.49 -16.54
C LYS A 212 5.73 -23.61 -17.37
N LEU A 213 7.03 -23.81 -17.27
CA LEU A 213 7.66 -25.03 -17.78
C LEU A 213 7.76 -26.05 -16.65
N GLU A 214 7.00 -27.15 -16.75
CA GLU A 214 7.01 -28.26 -15.80
C GLU A 214 7.33 -29.55 -16.57
N ASP A 215 8.38 -30.27 -16.15
CA ASP A 215 8.85 -31.50 -16.81
C ASP A 215 9.04 -31.38 -18.34
N GLY A 216 9.51 -30.21 -18.79
CA GLY A 216 9.74 -29.90 -20.21
C GLY A 216 8.48 -29.55 -21.01
N ASN A 217 7.30 -29.55 -20.38
CA ASN A 217 6.03 -29.17 -20.99
C ASN A 217 5.55 -27.81 -20.49
N ILE A 218 4.90 -27.05 -21.37
CA ILE A 218 4.28 -25.79 -20.98
C ILE A 218 2.95 -26.11 -20.31
N VAL A 219 2.86 -25.80 -19.02
CA VAL A 219 1.63 -25.86 -18.23
C VAL A 219 0.97 -24.48 -18.24
N PRO A 220 -0.29 -24.37 -18.70
CA PRO A 220 -1.09 -23.15 -18.65
C PRO A 220 -1.12 -22.50 -17.25
N ASP A 221 -0.70 -21.23 -17.15
CA ASP A 221 -0.74 -20.45 -15.92
C ASP A 221 -0.85 -18.97 -16.28
N ALA A 222 -1.93 -18.31 -15.85
CA ALA A 222 -2.21 -16.93 -16.23
C ALA A 222 -1.32 -15.90 -15.52
N SER A 223 -0.56 -16.33 -14.51
CA SER A 223 0.28 -15.47 -13.67
C SER A 223 1.76 -15.56 -14.03
N HIS A 224 2.13 -16.36 -15.03
CA HIS A 224 3.52 -16.63 -15.37
C HIS A 224 3.78 -16.44 -16.86
N VAL A 225 5.01 -16.06 -17.18
CA VAL A 225 5.55 -16.06 -18.53
C VAL A 225 6.65 -17.11 -18.62
N CYS A 226 6.63 -17.88 -19.70
CA CYS A 226 7.57 -18.95 -19.98
C CYS A 226 8.28 -18.70 -21.32
N MET A 227 9.60 -18.92 -21.33
CA MET A 227 10.44 -18.86 -22.52
C MET A 227 11.42 -20.04 -22.47
N ALA A 228 11.34 -20.95 -23.44
CA ALA A 228 12.13 -22.19 -23.42
C ALA A 228 13.64 -21.94 -23.47
N ALA A 229 14.06 -20.87 -24.15
CA ALA A 229 15.45 -20.42 -24.18
C ALA A 229 15.97 -19.94 -22.80
N GLY A 230 15.06 -19.63 -21.87
CA GLY A 230 15.39 -19.15 -20.53
C GLY A 230 15.58 -17.63 -20.45
N PHE A 231 15.31 -17.07 -19.28
CA PHE A 231 15.60 -15.68 -18.96
C PHE A 231 17.03 -15.55 -18.43
N GLU A 232 17.80 -14.63 -19.01
CA GLU A 232 19.19 -14.37 -18.66
C GLU A 232 19.30 -13.50 -17.40
N PRO A 233 20.10 -13.92 -16.40
CA PRO A 233 20.33 -13.12 -15.20
C PRO A 233 20.88 -11.72 -15.51
N GLY A 234 20.37 -10.70 -14.81
CA GLY A 234 20.81 -9.31 -14.92
C GLY A 234 20.15 -8.52 -16.05
N LYS A 235 19.56 -9.16 -17.06
CA LYS A 235 18.79 -8.46 -18.11
C LYS A 235 17.45 -7.95 -17.58
N VAL A 236 16.96 -6.86 -18.14
CA VAL A 236 15.66 -6.29 -17.78
C VAL A 236 14.63 -6.72 -18.80
N TYR A 237 13.66 -7.52 -18.36
CA TYR A 237 12.55 -7.97 -19.19
C TYR A 237 11.30 -7.16 -18.87
N ARG A 238 10.52 -6.84 -19.90
CA ARG A 238 9.21 -6.21 -19.74
C ARG A 238 8.17 -6.94 -20.57
N CYS A 239 7.15 -7.45 -19.90
CA CYS A 239 5.99 -8.10 -20.50
C CYS A 239 4.80 -7.12 -20.48
N ILE A 240 4.24 -6.82 -21.65
CA ILE A 240 3.02 -6.03 -21.81
C ILE A 240 1.91 -6.97 -22.26
N TYR A 241 0.82 -7.01 -21.50
CA TYR A 241 -0.29 -7.93 -21.74
C TYR A 241 -1.61 -7.35 -21.22
N THR A 242 -2.71 -7.98 -21.58
CA THR A 242 -4.06 -7.58 -21.16
C THR A 242 -4.49 -8.39 -19.93
N THR A 243 -4.97 -7.69 -18.91
CA THR A 243 -5.57 -8.27 -17.70
C THR A 243 -7.04 -7.84 -17.57
N ALA A 244 -7.80 -8.56 -16.76
CA ALA A 244 -9.16 -8.23 -16.33
C ALA A 244 -9.25 -8.03 -14.79
N THR A 245 -8.10 -7.95 -14.13
CA THR A 245 -7.96 -7.67 -12.69
C THR A 245 -7.65 -6.19 -12.52
N ALA A 246 -8.53 -5.48 -11.83
CA ALA A 246 -8.54 -4.03 -11.67
C ALA A 246 -8.91 -3.62 -10.23
N PRO A 247 -8.12 -3.98 -9.21
CA PRO A 247 -8.40 -3.60 -7.83
C PRO A 247 -8.42 -2.08 -7.70
N VAL A 248 -9.33 -1.55 -6.87
CA VAL A 248 -9.40 -0.12 -6.58
C VAL A 248 -8.28 0.25 -5.61
N VAL A 249 -7.05 0.37 -6.14
CA VAL A 249 -5.80 0.51 -5.39
C VAL A 249 -5.83 1.68 -4.39
N GLY A 250 -6.45 2.79 -4.79
CA GLY A 250 -6.52 4.01 -3.98
C GLY A 250 -7.31 3.86 -2.67
N LEU A 251 -8.11 2.81 -2.50
CA LEU A 251 -8.77 2.51 -1.23
C LEU A 251 -7.76 2.20 -0.10
N GLY A 252 -6.53 1.80 -0.42
CA GLY A 252 -5.46 1.71 0.57
C GLY A 252 -5.16 3.04 1.29
N LEU A 253 -5.25 4.16 0.57
CA LEU A 253 -5.07 5.49 1.15
C LEU A 253 -6.28 5.91 1.99
N ALA A 254 -7.49 5.58 1.53
CA ALA A 254 -8.73 5.81 2.28
C ALA A 254 -8.75 4.98 3.58
N ALA A 255 -8.36 3.71 3.54
CA ALA A 255 -8.27 2.83 4.71
C ALA A 255 -7.46 3.47 5.84
N VAL A 256 -6.27 3.99 5.51
CA VAL A 256 -5.40 4.67 6.48
C VAL A 256 -6.02 5.97 6.99
N ARG A 257 -6.50 6.82 6.08
CA ARG A 257 -7.15 8.10 6.41
C ARG A 257 -8.30 7.89 7.40
N ASP A 258 -9.21 6.98 7.07
CA ASP A 258 -10.47 6.80 7.78
C ASP A 258 -10.27 6.00 9.07
N PHE A 259 -9.39 5.00 9.08
CA PHE A 259 -9.09 4.26 10.30
C PHE A 259 -8.40 5.16 11.33
N ILE A 260 -7.39 5.93 10.94
CA ILE A 260 -6.70 6.80 11.90
C ILE A 260 -7.60 7.95 12.36
N SER A 261 -8.41 8.53 11.48
CA SER A 261 -9.44 9.49 11.88
C SER A 261 -10.41 8.87 12.90
N HIS A 262 -10.90 7.65 12.65
CA HIS A 262 -11.79 6.96 13.58
C HIS A 262 -11.12 6.72 14.94
N ILE A 263 -9.91 6.15 14.98
CA ILE A 263 -9.18 5.90 16.23
C ILE A 263 -8.97 7.22 17.01
N ARG A 264 -8.71 8.31 16.30
CA ARG A 264 -8.47 9.64 16.89
C ARG A 264 -9.74 10.30 17.43
N TYR A 265 -10.84 10.26 16.68
CA TYR A 265 -12.00 11.14 16.93
C TYR A 265 -13.27 10.41 17.37
N SER A 266 -13.43 9.13 17.03
CA SER A 266 -14.64 8.38 17.35
C SER A 266 -14.74 8.08 18.85
N THR A 267 -15.94 8.29 19.41
CA THR A 267 -16.30 7.85 20.77
C THR A 267 -17.08 6.54 20.78
N SER A 268 -17.12 5.82 19.64
CA SER A 268 -17.79 4.53 19.53
C SER A 268 -17.15 3.49 20.44
N GLU A 269 -17.97 2.56 20.96
CA GLU A 269 -17.51 1.53 21.90
C GLU A 269 -16.51 0.53 21.28
N ASP A 270 -16.55 0.37 19.95
CA ASP A 270 -15.61 -0.47 19.20
C ASP A 270 -14.24 0.18 18.98
N ASN A 271 -14.10 1.50 19.23
CA ASN A 271 -12.80 2.17 19.20
C ASN A 271 -12.01 1.88 20.48
N PRO A 272 -10.91 1.09 20.43
CA PRO A 272 -10.13 0.75 21.62
C PRO A 272 -9.37 1.95 22.20
N CYS A 273 -9.34 3.09 21.52
CA CYS A 273 -8.68 4.32 21.97
C CYS A 273 -9.67 5.49 22.15
N ALA A 274 -10.98 5.21 22.25
CA ALA A 274 -12.01 6.22 22.39
C ALA A 274 -11.67 7.23 23.51
N GLY A 275 -11.64 8.52 23.17
CA GLY A 275 -11.38 9.62 24.11
C GLY A 275 -9.93 9.78 24.59
N ASP A 276 -8.99 8.98 24.10
CA ASP A 276 -7.59 8.99 24.57
C ASP A 276 -6.64 9.79 23.66
N ILE A 277 -6.83 9.75 22.34
CA ILE A 277 -5.87 10.30 21.38
C ILE A 277 -6.09 11.80 21.16
N GLN A 278 -5.05 12.61 21.44
CA GLN A 278 -5.05 14.07 21.22
C GLN A 278 -4.24 14.47 19.98
N HIS A 279 -3.13 13.76 19.74
CA HIS A 279 -2.26 13.99 18.58
C HIS A 279 -1.99 12.71 17.81
N ALA A 280 -1.79 12.84 16.49
CA ALA A 280 -1.44 11.73 15.61
C ALA A 280 -0.24 12.07 14.73
N MET A 281 0.76 11.18 14.72
CA MET A 281 1.92 11.29 13.82
C MET A 281 1.99 10.05 12.93
N ALA A 282 2.46 10.21 11.71
CA ALA A 282 2.73 9.12 10.79
C ALA A 282 4.23 8.96 10.52
N PHE A 283 4.67 7.71 10.41
CA PHE A 283 5.99 7.32 9.98
C PHE A 283 5.88 6.33 8.83
N GLY A 284 6.78 6.47 7.85
CA GLY A 284 6.92 5.52 6.77
C GLY A 284 8.34 5.56 6.25
N SER A 285 8.88 4.40 5.89
CA SER A 285 10.26 4.25 5.42
C SER A 285 10.28 3.60 4.03
N SER A 286 10.98 4.22 3.07
CA SER A 286 11.09 3.74 1.69
C SER A 286 9.74 3.73 0.95
N GLN A 287 9.16 2.57 0.62
CA GLN A 287 7.83 2.47 0.00
C GLN A 287 6.75 3.15 0.85
N SER A 288 6.76 2.90 2.15
CA SER A 288 5.77 3.50 3.05
C SER A 288 5.99 5.00 3.29
N GLY A 289 7.22 5.49 3.10
CA GLY A 289 7.48 6.94 3.03
C GLY A 289 6.90 7.58 1.75
N ARG A 290 7.00 6.88 0.60
CA ARG A 290 6.36 7.29 -0.66
C ARG A 290 4.83 7.27 -0.56
N PHE A 291 4.26 6.36 0.24
CA PHE A 291 2.82 6.33 0.53
C PHE A 291 2.38 7.63 1.20
N LEU A 292 3.08 8.08 2.24
CA LEU A 292 2.78 9.34 2.94
C LEU A 292 2.87 10.55 2.00
N ARG A 293 3.88 10.57 1.11
CA ARG A 293 4.01 11.61 0.08
C ARG A 293 2.84 11.60 -0.91
N HIS A 294 2.36 10.41 -1.29
CA HIS A 294 1.20 10.27 -2.18
C HIS A 294 -0.09 10.70 -1.47
N MET A 295 -0.27 10.34 -0.19
CA MET A 295 -1.39 10.78 0.64
C MET A 295 -1.47 12.31 0.72
N LEU A 296 -0.33 13.00 0.94
CA LEU A 296 -0.26 14.46 0.91
C LEU A 296 -0.63 15.03 -0.46
N TYR A 297 -0.07 14.47 -1.54
CA TYR A 297 -0.38 14.89 -2.90
C TYR A 297 -1.88 14.84 -3.22
N LEU A 298 -2.59 13.80 -2.74
CA LEU A 298 -4.04 13.66 -2.93
C LEU A 298 -4.87 14.43 -1.90
N ALA A 299 -4.25 15.27 -1.06
CA ALA A 299 -4.91 15.95 0.05
C ALA A 299 -5.67 15.00 1.01
N MET A 300 -5.18 13.77 1.16
CA MET A 300 -5.78 12.74 2.01
C MET A 300 -5.32 12.81 3.47
N ASN A 301 -4.58 13.85 3.87
CA ASN A 301 -4.41 14.19 5.30
C ASN A 301 -5.64 14.93 5.87
N GLN A 302 -6.75 14.95 5.14
CA GLN A 302 -8.06 15.46 5.54
C GLN A 302 -9.07 14.34 5.43
N ASP A 303 -9.83 14.08 6.49
CA ASP A 303 -10.91 13.09 6.47
C ASP A 303 -12.20 13.62 5.81
N GLU A 304 -13.25 12.81 5.79
CA GLU A 304 -14.55 13.16 5.18
C GLU A 304 -15.28 14.31 5.89
N GLU A 305 -14.87 14.66 7.11
CA GLU A 305 -15.39 15.78 7.91
C GLU A 305 -14.43 17.00 7.87
N ASP A 306 -13.45 16.99 6.96
CA ASP A 306 -12.45 18.04 6.77
C ASP A 306 -11.55 18.30 8.00
N ARG A 307 -11.38 17.25 8.83
CA ARG A 307 -10.47 17.25 9.99
C ARG A 307 -9.09 16.71 9.58
N PRO A 308 -7.99 17.22 10.19
CA PRO A 308 -6.65 16.71 9.93
C PRO A 308 -6.48 15.29 10.49
N VAL A 309 -5.99 14.36 9.66
CA VAL A 309 -5.71 12.98 10.11
C VAL A 309 -4.45 12.94 10.96
N PHE A 310 -3.34 13.48 10.45
CA PHE A 310 -2.06 13.55 11.13
C PHE A 310 -1.63 15.00 11.36
N ASP A 311 -1.08 15.26 12.55
CA ASP A 311 -0.43 16.53 12.92
C ASP A 311 1.03 16.59 12.45
N GLY A 312 1.65 15.44 12.19
CA GLY A 312 3.04 15.34 11.74
C GLY A 312 3.31 14.09 10.93
N ILE A 313 4.15 14.22 9.89
CA ILE A 313 4.47 13.13 8.95
C ILE A 313 5.98 13.01 8.80
N ILE A 314 6.50 11.81 9.00
CA ILE A 314 7.92 11.44 8.86
C ILE A 314 8.06 10.50 7.66
N ALA A 315 8.22 11.07 6.46
CA ALA A 315 8.44 10.33 5.22
C ALA A 315 9.93 9.95 5.05
N ASN A 316 10.40 9.01 5.87
CA ASN A 316 11.80 8.61 5.93
C ASN A 316 12.26 7.89 4.65
N ILE A 317 13.43 8.30 4.13
CA ILE A 317 14.11 7.73 2.94
C ILE A 317 13.18 7.46 1.74
N ALA A 318 12.14 8.29 1.56
CA ALA A 318 11.16 8.13 0.49
C ALA A 318 11.69 8.58 -0.89
N GLY A 319 12.74 9.42 -0.90
CA GLY A 319 13.19 10.14 -2.09
C GLY A 319 12.13 11.13 -2.59
N GLY A 320 12.27 11.61 -3.83
CA GLY A 320 11.30 12.52 -4.45
C GLY A 320 10.01 11.84 -4.94
N ARG A 321 9.97 10.51 -5.00
CA ARG A 321 8.94 9.74 -5.69
C ARG A 321 7.65 9.60 -4.86
N ARG A 322 6.55 9.30 -5.56
CA ARG A 322 5.33 8.66 -5.03
C ARG A 322 5.38 7.17 -5.40
N GLY A 323 4.24 6.51 -5.46
CA GLY A 323 4.14 5.15 -5.99
C GLY A 323 2.82 4.92 -6.71
N GLU A 324 2.69 3.74 -7.30
CA GLU A 324 1.48 3.29 -8.01
C GLU A 324 0.37 2.89 -7.04
N PHE A 325 -0.01 3.82 -6.16
CA PHE A 325 -0.93 3.59 -5.05
C PHE A 325 -2.34 4.12 -5.32
N ASN A 326 -2.56 4.76 -6.46
CA ASN A 326 -3.84 5.33 -6.83
C ASN A 326 -3.94 5.49 -8.36
N GLN A 327 -3.91 4.36 -9.07
CA GLN A 327 -4.12 4.31 -10.51
C GLN A 327 -4.68 2.95 -10.90
N ARG A 328 -5.37 2.90 -12.04
CA ARG A 328 -5.79 1.65 -12.64
C ARG A 328 -4.58 0.75 -12.89
N PHE A 329 -4.68 -0.52 -12.48
CA PHE A 329 -3.60 -1.50 -12.59
C PHE A 329 -2.29 -1.12 -11.86
N GLY A 330 -2.40 -0.26 -10.83
CA GLY A 330 -1.23 0.15 -10.06
C GLY A 330 -0.56 -1.03 -9.36
N GLN A 331 0.77 -1.11 -9.47
CA GLN A 331 1.60 -2.15 -8.84
C GLN A 331 2.39 -1.54 -7.68
N PRO A 332 1.92 -1.57 -6.42
CA PRO A 332 2.54 -0.85 -5.31
C PRO A 332 3.97 -1.30 -4.99
N SER A 333 4.28 -2.56 -5.27
CA SER A 333 5.61 -3.16 -5.08
C SER A 333 6.66 -2.58 -6.03
N ASN A 334 6.23 -2.11 -7.21
CA ASN A 334 7.06 -1.67 -8.34
C ASN A 334 7.98 -0.48 -8.00
N LEU A 335 9.22 -0.54 -8.50
CA LEU A 335 10.25 0.51 -8.39
C LEU A 335 10.79 1.00 -9.73
N VAL A 336 10.30 0.48 -10.85
CA VAL A 336 10.79 0.78 -12.20
C VAL A 336 10.83 2.29 -12.44
N GLN A 337 11.92 2.78 -13.02
CA GLN A 337 12.15 4.22 -13.21
C GLN A 337 11.01 4.91 -14.00
N VAL A 338 10.52 4.25 -15.06
CA VAL A 338 9.45 4.74 -15.95
C VAL A 338 8.02 4.51 -15.40
N SER A 339 7.89 4.31 -14.09
CA SER A 339 6.60 4.26 -13.40
C SER A 339 6.02 5.67 -13.20
N THR A 340 4.69 5.76 -13.16
CA THR A 340 3.95 6.97 -12.76
C THR A 340 4.32 7.48 -11.36
N GLY A 341 4.88 6.61 -10.50
CA GLY A 341 5.45 7.00 -9.21
C GLY A 341 6.61 8.00 -9.32
N SER A 342 7.22 8.16 -10.50
CA SER A 342 8.28 9.15 -10.78
C SER A 342 7.78 10.48 -11.35
N LEU A 343 6.47 10.69 -11.46
CA LEU A 343 5.96 11.96 -12.01
C LEU A 343 6.14 13.10 -11.01
N PHE A 344 6.36 14.31 -11.53
CA PHE A 344 6.29 15.59 -10.81
C PHE A 344 4.90 15.77 -10.14
N PRO A 345 4.76 16.49 -9.00
CA PRO A 345 5.77 17.19 -8.18
C PRO A 345 6.64 16.31 -7.28
N PHE A 346 7.83 16.83 -6.95
CA PHE A 346 8.83 16.17 -6.09
C PHE A 346 9.07 16.87 -4.74
N ALA A 347 8.64 18.13 -4.57
CA ALA A 347 8.77 18.88 -3.32
C ALA A 347 7.41 19.12 -2.67
N ASP A 348 7.44 19.43 -1.37
CA ASP A 348 6.23 19.69 -0.60
C ASP A 348 5.58 21.02 -1.02
N ILE A 349 6.41 22.04 -1.22
CA ILE A 349 6.01 23.36 -1.72
C ILE A 349 5.91 23.37 -3.24
N GLU A 350 5.19 24.37 -3.77
CA GLU A 350 5.08 24.55 -5.21
C GLU A 350 6.44 24.83 -5.85
N GLN A 351 6.71 24.09 -6.92
CA GLN A 351 7.83 24.33 -7.82
C GLN A 351 7.32 24.34 -9.25
N THR A 352 8.11 24.85 -10.17
CA THR A 352 7.86 24.71 -11.62
C THR A 352 8.90 23.76 -12.19
N ASP A 353 8.44 22.70 -12.85
CA ASP A 353 9.30 21.78 -13.58
C ASP A 353 9.88 22.50 -14.81
N PRO A 354 11.21 22.68 -14.93
CA PRO A 354 11.81 23.39 -16.06
C PRO A 354 11.66 22.65 -17.39
N GLU A 355 11.45 21.33 -17.38
CA GLU A 355 11.33 20.54 -18.62
C GLU A 355 9.92 20.59 -19.20
N THR A 356 8.88 20.53 -18.34
CA THR A 356 7.48 20.47 -18.78
C THR A 356 6.73 21.79 -18.60
N GLY A 357 7.25 22.73 -17.80
CA GLY A 357 6.57 23.96 -17.41
C GLY A 357 5.42 23.78 -16.41
N GLN A 358 5.18 22.57 -15.90
CA GLN A 358 4.13 22.30 -14.92
C GLN A 358 4.49 22.88 -13.55
N THR A 359 3.52 23.50 -12.87
CA THR A 359 3.67 24.00 -11.50
C THR A 359 2.88 23.14 -10.51
N GLY A 360 3.51 22.77 -9.39
CA GLY A 360 2.85 22.02 -8.31
C GLY A 360 3.79 21.62 -7.18
N GLY A 361 3.19 21.23 -6.05
CA GLY A 361 3.83 20.67 -4.87
C GLY A 361 2.97 19.57 -4.25
N LEU A 362 3.52 18.78 -3.35
CA LEU A 362 2.72 17.76 -2.64
C LEU A 362 1.62 18.40 -1.78
N LEU A 363 1.84 19.62 -1.26
CA LEU A 363 0.88 20.32 -0.42
C LEU A 363 -0.04 21.28 -1.20
N SER A 364 0.13 21.46 -2.51
CA SER A 364 -0.67 22.42 -3.30
C SER A 364 -2.17 22.25 -3.11
N ARG A 365 -2.68 21.02 -3.10
CA ARG A 365 -4.12 20.74 -2.93
C ARG A 365 -4.62 21.07 -1.53
N LEU A 366 -3.80 20.86 -0.50
CA LEU A 366 -4.14 21.22 0.88
C LEU A 366 -4.11 22.73 1.07
N ALA A 367 -3.07 23.39 0.56
CA ALA A 367 -2.92 24.84 0.60
C ALA A 367 -4.08 25.56 -0.12
N ALA A 368 -4.51 25.05 -1.27
CA ALA A 368 -5.67 25.58 -2.01
C ALA A 368 -7.00 25.45 -1.24
N ARG A 369 -7.07 24.54 -0.25
CA ARG A 369 -8.21 24.38 0.67
C ARG A 369 -8.05 25.19 1.97
N GLY A 370 -6.96 25.96 2.11
CA GLY A 370 -6.66 26.76 3.30
C GLY A 370 -6.21 25.95 4.50
N LYS A 371 -5.50 24.84 4.28
CA LYS A 371 -5.22 23.80 5.28
C LYS A 371 -3.76 23.42 5.35
#